data_AF-A0A7V2ADX2-F1
#
_entry.id   AF-A0A7V2ADX2-F1
#
_cell.length_a   1.000
_cell.length_b   1.000
_cell.length_c   1.000
_cell.angle_alpha   90.00
_cell.angle_beta   90.00
_cell.angle_gamma   90.00
#
_symmetry.space_group_name_H-M   'P 1'
#
loop_
_entity.id
_entity.type
_entity.pdbx_description
1 polymer ?
#
loop_
_entity_poly.entity_id
_entity_poly.type
_entity_poly.pdbx_seq_one_letter_code
_entity_poly.pdbx_strand_id
1 'polypeptide(L)'
;FEFGVLAVRNRIHAELLRLARDQGIEGNSGLIAPAPTHADIASRVSTHREAVTRELNALARDGLLERRDRTFVIPDIARLAQLVEKGFEE
;
A
#
# COMPACT_ATOMS: atom_id res chain seq x y z
N PHE A 1 -1.17 21.43 -8.44
CA PHE A 1 -1.77 20.11 -8.75
C PHE A 1 -0.89 18.94 -8.30
N GLU A 2 0.41 19.13 -8.06
CA GLU A 2 1.34 18.03 -7.70
C GLU A 2 1.20 17.52 -6.25
N PHE A 3 0.85 18.38 -5.29
CA PHE A 3 0.66 17.98 -3.89
C PHE A 3 -0.43 16.91 -3.69
N GLY A 4 -1.47 16.92 -4.52
CA GLY A 4 -2.57 15.96 -4.41
C GLY A 4 -2.16 14.53 -4.75
N VAL A 5 -1.29 14.36 -5.75
CA VAL A 5 -0.88 13.03 -6.21
C VAL A 5 0.05 12.37 -5.20
N LEU A 6 1.08 13.07 -4.73
CA LEU A 6 2.00 12.56 -3.70
C LEU A 6 1.24 12.21 -2.41
N ALA A 7 0.34 13.09 -1.97
CA ALA A 7 -0.49 12.82 -0.80
C ALA A 7 -1.43 11.62 -0.97
N VAL A 8 -1.93 11.33 -2.18
CA VAL A 8 -2.74 10.14 -2.43
C VAL A 8 -1.88 8.87 -2.39
N ARG A 9 -0.69 8.89 -3.01
CA ARG A 9 0.24 7.74 -3.00
C ARG A 9 0.65 7.37 -1.59
N ASN A 10 1.06 8.37 -0.79
CA ASN A 10 1.44 8.16 0.61
C ASN A 10 0.28 7.55 1.42
N ARG A 11 -0.95 8.05 1.27
CA ARG A 11 -2.12 7.47 1.96
C ARG A 11 -2.38 6.01 1.58
N ILE A 12 -2.16 5.63 0.31
CA ILE A 12 -2.28 4.23 -0.14
C ILE A 12 -1.22 3.37 0.53
N HIS A 13 0.04 3.81 0.56
CA HIS A 13 1.14 3.09 1.19
C HIS A 13 0.90 2.93 2.70
N ALA A 14 0.46 3.99 3.37
CA ALA A 14 0.15 3.98 4.78
C ALA A 14 -0.99 3.00 5.11
N GLU A 15 -2.03 2.92 4.28
CA GLU A 15 -3.12 1.97 4.48
C GLU A 15 -2.68 0.52 4.27
N LEU A 16 -1.84 0.23 3.27
CA LEU A 16 -1.27 -1.11 3.09
C LEU A 16 -0.40 -1.51 4.29
N LEU A 17 0.44 -0.59 4.78
CA LEU A 17 1.28 -0.81 5.94
C LEU A 17 0.44 -1.05 7.21
N ARG A 18 -0.64 -0.27 7.38
CA ARG A 18 -1.59 -0.44 8.49
C ARG A 18 -2.25 -1.82 8.44
N LEU A 19 -2.73 -2.24 7.26
CA LEU A 19 -3.35 -3.55 7.07
C LEU A 19 -2.40 -4.70 7.35
N ALA A 20 -1.14 -4.62 6.89
CA ALA A 20 -0.14 -5.64 7.17
C ALA A 20 0.19 -5.71 8.67
N ARG A 21 0.29 -4.57 9.36
CA ARG A 21 0.52 -4.52 10.81
C ARG A 21 -0.63 -5.13 11.61
N ASP A 22 -1.87 -4.89 11.18
CA ASP A 22 -3.09 -5.40 11.84
C ASP A 22 -3.18 -6.94 11.78
N GLN A 23 -2.66 -7.54 10.71
CA GLN A 23 -2.64 -8.99 10.51
C GLN A 23 -1.40 -9.66 11.12
N GLY A 24 -0.34 -8.88 11.35
CA GLY A 24 0.95 -9.35 11.82
C GLY A 24 2.01 -9.34 10.73
N ILE A 25 3.23 -9.01 11.14
CA ILE A 25 4.43 -8.99 10.30
C ILE A 25 5.31 -10.16 10.73
N GLU A 26 5.74 -10.97 9.76
CA GLU A 26 6.68 -12.06 9.97
C GLU A 26 8.06 -11.65 9.42
N GLY A 27 8.99 -11.32 10.33
CA GLY A 27 10.29 -10.77 9.95
C GLY A 27 10.15 -9.42 9.25
N ASN A 28 10.46 -9.38 7.95
CA ASN A 28 10.29 -8.19 7.10
C ASN A 28 9.11 -8.32 6.11
N SER A 29 8.32 -9.39 6.20
CA SER A 29 7.21 -9.64 5.27
C SER A 29 5.86 -9.48 5.98
N GLY A 30 4.93 -8.77 5.34
CA GLY A 30 3.55 -8.63 5.81
C GLY A 30 2.58 -9.38 4.93
N LEU A 31 1.56 -10.00 5.54
CA LEU A 31 0.46 -10.65 4.84
C LEU A 31 -0.83 -9.86 5.08
N ILE A 32 -1.63 -9.68 4.04
CA ILE A 32 -2.98 -9.11 4.13
C ILE A 32 -3.97 -10.12 3.58
N ALA A 33 -4.76 -10.73 4.47
CA ALA A 33 -5.75 -11.75 4.13
C ALA A 33 -7.11 -11.48 4.82
N PRO A 34 -8.21 -11.32 4.07
CA PRO A 34 -8.29 -11.31 2.61
C PRO A 34 -7.69 -10.02 2.02
N ALA A 35 -7.19 -10.11 0.79
CA ALA A 35 -6.73 -8.96 0.01
C ALA A 35 -7.90 -7.98 -0.19
N PRO A 36 -7.77 -6.72 0.24
CA PRO A 36 -8.81 -5.72 0.01
C PRO A 36 -8.96 -5.46 -1.49
N THR A 37 -10.18 -5.12 -1.91
CA THR A 37 -10.38 -4.71 -3.30
C THR A 37 -9.80 -3.31 -3.53
N HIS A 38 -9.53 -2.96 -4.78
CA HIS A 38 -9.08 -1.59 -5.11
C HIS A 38 -10.12 -0.54 -4.70
N ALA A 39 -11.41 -0.90 -4.67
CA ALA A 39 -12.48 -0.02 -4.22
C ALA A 39 -12.46 0.17 -2.70
N ASP A 40 -12.18 -0.90 -1.94
CA ASP A 40 -12.04 -0.80 -0.47
C ASP A 40 -10.89 0.11 -0.08
N ILE A 41 -9.71 -0.07 -0.70
CA ILE A 41 -8.55 0.80 -0.46
C ILE A 41 -8.91 2.24 -0.83
N ALA A 42 -9.54 2.45 -1.99
CA ALA A 42 -9.90 3.79 -2.46
C ALA A 42 -10.85 4.51 -1.48
N SER A 43 -11.84 3.79 -0.95
CA SER A 43 -12.78 4.30 0.05
C SER A 43 -12.06 4.69 1.33
N ARG A 44 -11.13 3.86 1.82
CA ARG A 44 -10.39 4.11 3.07
C ARG A 44 -9.47 5.32 3.00
N VAL A 45 -8.86 5.57 1.84
CA VAL A 45 -7.91 6.67 1.65
C VAL A 45 -8.52 7.91 0.99
N SER A 46 -9.85 7.91 0.78
CA SER A 46 -10.60 8.99 0.13
C SER A 46 -10.03 9.38 -1.23
N THR A 47 -9.91 8.40 -2.12
CA THR A 47 -9.44 8.58 -3.51
C THR A 47 -10.28 7.76 -4.50
N HIS A 48 -9.85 7.69 -5.75
CA HIS A 48 -10.49 6.90 -6.80
C HIS A 48 -9.77 5.58 -7.05
N ARG A 49 -10.54 4.57 -7.50
CA ARG A 49 -10.04 3.24 -7.87
C ARG A 49 -8.89 3.27 -8.87
N GLU A 50 -8.88 4.24 -9.80
CA GLU A 50 -7.80 4.38 -10.78
C GLU A 50 -6.46 4.69 -10.11
N ALA A 51 -6.43 5.65 -9.17
CA ALA A 51 -5.21 6.02 -8.45
C ALA A 51 -4.66 4.85 -7.64
N VAL A 52 -5.54 4.11 -6.95
CA VAL A 52 -5.17 2.88 -6.25
C VAL A 52 -4.60 1.85 -7.21
N THR A 53 -5.29 1.60 -8.33
CA THR A 53 -4.84 0.59 -9.31
C THR A 53 -3.46 0.94 -9.86
N ARG A 54 -3.20 2.20 -10.19
CA ARG A 54 -1.88 2.67 -10.64
C ARG A 54 -0.83 2.45 -9.58
N GLU A 55 -1.10 2.81 -8.33
CA GLU A 55 -0.11 2.70 -7.25
C GLU A 55 0.20 1.24 -6.88
N LEU A 56 -0.82 0.38 -6.79
CA LEU A 56 -0.62 -1.05 -6.51
C LEU A 56 0.19 -1.72 -7.63
N ASN A 57 -0.06 -1.35 -8.89
CA ASN A 57 0.74 -1.83 -10.02
C ASN A 57 2.18 -1.32 -9.97
N ALA A 58 2.42 -0.08 -9.51
CA ALA A 58 3.77 0.45 -9.32
C ALA A 58 4.50 -0.32 -8.21
N LEU A 59 3.88 -0.50 -7.04
CA LEU A 59 4.43 -1.31 -5.95
C LEU A 59 4.73 -2.74 -6.38
N ALA A 60 3.86 -3.35 -7.19
CA ALA A 60 4.08 -4.70 -7.70
C ALA A 60 5.26 -4.79 -8.67
N ARG A 61 5.44 -3.78 -9.54
CA ARG A 61 6.62 -3.68 -10.42
C ARG A 61 7.91 -3.48 -9.64
N ASP A 62 7.83 -2.74 -8.53
CA ASP A 62 8.97 -2.48 -7.64
C ASP A 62 9.28 -3.66 -6.70
N GLY A 63 8.49 -4.74 -6.78
CA GLY A 63 8.63 -5.93 -5.94
C GLY A 63 8.21 -5.71 -4.48
N LEU A 64 7.46 -4.64 -4.19
CA LEU A 64 6.97 -4.28 -2.86
C LEU A 64 5.58 -4.80 -2.56
N LEU A 65 4.87 -5.32 -3.56
CA LEU A 65 3.55 -5.90 -3.41
C LEU A 65 3.39 -7.10 -4.34
N GLU A 66 3.08 -8.26 -3.78
CA GLU A 66 2.73 -9.43 -4.55
C GLU A 66 1.30 -9.84 -4.23
N ARG A 67 0.50 -10.12 -5.27
CA ARG A 67 -0.83 -10.68 -5.10
C ARG A 67 -0.75 -12.19 -5.23
N ARG A 68 -1.12 -12.92 -4.17
CA ARG A 68 -1.24 -14.38 -4.16
C ARG A 68 -2.67 -14.77 -3.83
N ASP A 69 -3.39 -15.31 -4.82
CA ASP A 69 -4.80 -15.69 -4.70
C ASP A 69 -5.69 -14.55 -4.15
N ARG A 70 -6.14 -14.72 -2.91
CA ARG A 70 -6.98 -13.78 -2.13
C ARG A 70 -6.17 -13.08 -1.05
N THR A 71 -4.86 -12.94 -1.22
CA THR A 71 -3.96 -12.28 -0.26
C THR A 71 -3.02 -11.32 -0.96
N PHE A 72 -2.60 -10.28 -0.23
CA PHE A 72 -1.44 -9.48 -0.60
C PHE A 72 -0.27 -9.85 0.31
N VAL A 73 0.90 -9.99 -0.30
CA VAL A 73 2.17 -10.18 0.37
C VAL A 73 3.00 -8.93 0.13
N ILE A 74 3.50 -8.34 1.21
CA ILE A 74 4.42 -7.20 1.18
C ILE A 74 5.76 -7.75 1.63
N PRO A 75 6.67 -8.11 0.71
CA PRO A 75 7.91 -8.81 1.06
C PRO A 75 8.93 -7.93 1.81
N ASP A 76 8.75 -6.61 1.77
CA ASP A 76 9.64 -5.65 2.42
C ASP A 76 8.83 -4.53 3.11
N ILE A 77 8.45 -4.80 4.36
CA ILE A 77 7.70 -3.87 5.21
C ILE A 77 8.55 -2.66 5.58
N ALA A 78 9.85 -2.85 5.83
CA ALA A 78 10.75 -1.75 6.14
C ALA A 78 10.81 -0.73 5.01
N ARG A 79 10.97 -1.19 3.76
CA ARG A 79 10.97 -0.31 2.60
C ARG A 79 9.62 0.37 2.37
N LEU A 80 8.50 -0.34 2.59
CA LEU A 80 7.17 0.29 2.52
C LEU A 80 7.01 1.39 3.58
N ALA A 81 7.49 1.16 4.82
CA ALA A 81 7.46 2.16 5.88
C ALA A 81 8.29 3.39 5.53
N GLN A 82 9.48 3.21 4.94
CA GLN A 82 10.31 4.33 4.47
C GLN A 82 9.62 5.18 3.40
N LEU A 83 8.85 4.56 2.49
CA LEU A 83 8.07 5.32 1.50
C LEU A 83 6.98 6.16 2.16
N VAL A 84 6.35 5.63 3.21
CA VAL A 84 5.36 6.36 3.99
C VAL A 84 5.97 7.54 4.73
N GLU A 85 7.10 7.32 5.40
CA GLU A 85 7.83 8.37 6.14
C GLU A 85 8.28 9.51 5.21
N LYS A 86 8.90 9.19 4.08
CA LYS A 86 9.32 10.19 3.08
C LYS A 86 8.15 11.01 2.55
N GLY A 87 6.98 10.38 2.36
CA GLY A 87 5.78 11.08 1.90
C GLY A 87 5.17 12.05 2.93
N PHE A 88 5.67 12.10 4.17
CA PHE A 88 5.28 13.08 5.19
C PHE A 88 6.29 14.22 5.35
N GLU A 89 7.52 14.06 4.87
CA GLU A 89 8.61 15.03 5.03
C GLU A 89 8.66 16.09 3.89
N GLU A 90 7.81 15.94 2.86
CA GLU A 90 7.73 16.81 1.66
C GLU A 90 6.58 17.83 1.68
#